data_AF-A0A7V1LNI1-F1
#
_entry.id   AF-A0A7V1LNI1-F1
#
_cell.length_a   1.000
_cell.length_b   1.000
_cell.length_c   1.000
_cell.angle_alpha   90.00
_cell.angle_beta   90.00
_cell.angle_gamma   90.00
#
_symmetry.space_group_name_H-M   'P 1'
#
loop_
_entity.id
_entity.type
_entity.pdbx_description
1 polymer ?
#
loop_
_entity_poly.entity_id
_entity_poly.type
_entity_poly.pdbx_seq_one_letter_code
_entity_poly.pdbx_strand_id
1 'polypeptide(L)'
;MKIAAALIKKAHPLLKPLHSRMLSRTPEGERQTAPLFIVGPPRCGTTILYQIITNELRVNYFDNLSHLFYRDILVGVALSKSLYRENAHNCFTSNLGDTSSCGLHAPSECGPFWRLFLPKEKHYLDENDLETLHLEQIRRIFS
;
A
#
# COMPACT_ATOMS: atom_id res chain seq x y z
N MET A 1 5.07 15.57 6.40
CA MET A 1 3.98 14.62 6.03
C MET A 1 2.67 14.79 6.81
N LYS A 2 2.66 15.06 8.13
CA LYS A 2 1.41 15.08 8.94
C LYS A 2 0.32 16.04 8.43
N ILE A 3 0.69 17.23 7.95
CA ILE A 3 -0.27 18.22 7.41
C ILE A 3 -0.89 17.73 6.09
N ALA A 4 -0.07 17.23 5.16
CA ALA A 4 -0.54 16.68 3.89
C ALA A 4 -1.49 15.48 4.11
N ALA A 5 -1.15 14.58 5.03
CA ALA A 5 -2.01 13.46 5.41
C ALA A 5 -3.36 13.93 5.98
N ALA A 6 -3.36 14.99 6.80
CA ALA A 6 -4.60 15.56 7.34
C ALA A 6 -5.48 16.20 6.25
N LEU A 7 -4.88 16.88 5.28
CA LEU A 7 -5.60 17.46 4.14
C LEU A 7 -6.19 16.38 3.24
N ILE A 8 -5.43 15.36 2.88
CA ILE A 8 -5.91 14.24 2.06
C ILE A 8 -7.04 13.49 2.77
N LYS A 9 -6.93 13.32 4.10
CA LYS A 9 -8.01 12.72 4.91
C LYS A 9 -9.31 13.53 4.81
N LYS A 10 -9.25 14.86 4.75
CA LYS A 10 -10.43 15.73 4.54
C LYS A 10 -10.95 15.65 3.10
N ALA A 11 -10.08 15.41 2.12
CA ALA A 11 -10.44 15.27 0.71
C ALA A 11 -11.07 13.91 0.35
N HIS A 12 -11.00 12.91 1.23
CA HIS A 12 -11.54 11.55 0.99
C HIS A 12 -12.96 11.52 0.40
N PRO A 13 -13.95 12.32 0.86
CA PRO A 13 -15.30 12.29 0.28
C PRO A 13 -15.32 12.66 -1.21
N LEU A 14 -14.39 13.51 -1.66
CA LEU A 14 -14.25 13.93 -3.05
C LEU A 14 -13.52 12.89 -3.90
N LEU A 15 -12.62 12.12 -3.29
CA LEU A 15 -11.84 11.07 -3.97
C LEU A 15 -12.61 9.74 -4.08
N LYS A 16 -13.57 9.51 -3.17
CA LYS A 16 -14.35 8.27 -3.12
C LYS A 16 -15.01 7.88 -4.45
N PRO A 17 -15.70 8.78 -5.20
CA PRO A 17 -16.32 8.40 -6.47
C PRO A 17 -15.28 7.96 -7.51
N LEU A 18 -14.13 8.63 -7.55
CA LEU A 18 -13.03 8.28 -8.44
C LEU A 18 -12.47 6.90 -8.07
N HIS A 19 -12.22 6.67 -6.77
CA HIS A 19 -11.77 5.38 -6.26
C HIS A 19 -12.74 4.25 -6.63
N SER A 20 -14.05 4.43 -6.38
CA SER A 20 -15.07 3.44 -6.74
C SER A 20 -15.11 3.16 -8.24
N ARG A 21 -14.93 4.18 -9.09
CA ARG A 21 -14.87 4.02 -10.55
C ARG A 21 -13.62 3.29 -11.01
N MET A 22 -12.48 3.49 -10.35
CA MET A 22 -11.25 2.74 -10.64
C MET A 22 -11.39 1.27 -10.21
N LEU A 23 -12.01 1.04 -9.06
CA LEU A 23 -12.29 -0.32 -8.56
C LEU A 23 -13.26 -1.07 -9.48
N SER A 24 -14.30 -0.41 -9.99
CA SER A 24 -15.25 -1.04 -10.92
C SER A 24 -14.69 -1.29 -12.32
N ARG A 25 -13.59 -0.63 -12.69
CA ARG A 25 -12.86 -0.84 -13.94
C ARG A 25 -11.77 -1.89 -13.83
N THR A 26 -11.49 -2.35 -12.62
CA THR A 26 -10.57 -3.45 -12.41
C THR A 26 -11.26 -4.72 -12.89
N PRO A 27 -10.74 -5.40 -13.93
CA PRO A 27 -11.38 -6.60 -14.46
C PRO A 27 -11.45 -7.68 -13.38
N GLU A 28 -12.63 -8.28 -13.20
CA GLU A 28 -12.82 -9.47 -12.38
C GLU A 28 -12.34 -10.68 -13.20
N GLY A 29 -11.18 -11.25 -12.85
CA GLY A 29 -10.59 -12.40 -13.55
C GLY A 29 -9.11 -12.61 -13.23
N GLU A 30 -8.50 -13.68 -13.74
CA GLU A 30 -7.06 -13.93 -13.56
C GLU A 30 -6.23 -12.80 -14.20
N ARG A 31 -5.69 -11.91 -13.37
CA ARG A 31 -4.63 -11.00 -13.80
C ARG A 31 -3.40 -11.80 -14.24
N GLN A 32 -2.75 -11.35 -15.31
CA GLN A 32 -1.43 -11.86 -15.73
C GLN A 32 -0.32 -11.64 -14.68
N THR A 33 -0.56 -10.82 -13.64
CA THR A 33 0.43 -10.47 -12.62
C THR A 33 -0.07 -10.83 -11.23
N ALA A 34 0.54 -11.82 -10.60
CA ALA A 34 0.24 -12.24 -9.23
C ALA A 34 0.79 -11.23 -8.20
N PRO A 35 0.06 -10.97 -7.09
CA PRO A 35 0.57 -10.13 -6.01
C PRO A 35 1.76 -10.82 -5.30
N LEU A 36 2.79 -10.04 -4.99
CA LEU A 36 3.94 -10.47 -4.21
C LEU A 36 3.81 -9.97 -2.76
N PHE A 37 3.72 -10.88 -1.81
CA PHE A 37 3.71 -10.56 -0.39
C PHE A 37 5.06 -10.87 0.24
N ILE A 38 5.63 -9.89 0.95
CA ILE A 38 6.83 -10.09 1.77
C ILE A 38 6.38 -10.31 3.21
N VAL A 39 6.52 -11.55 3.68
CA VAL A 39 6.10 -11.96 5.02
C VAL A 39 7.32 -12.48 5.79
N GLY A 40 7.47 -12.05 7.03
CA GLY A 40 8.53 -12.50 7.92
C GLY A 40 8.37 -11.94 9.32
N PRO A 41 9.16 -12.42 10.29
CA PRO A 41 9.14 -11.88 11.64
C PRO A 41 9.61 -10.42 11.64
N PRO A 42 9.21 -9.62 12.65
CA PRO A 42 9.77 -8.29 12.84
C PRO A 42 11.30 -8.33 12.88
N ARG A 43 11.94 -7.34 12.23
CA ARG A 43 13.40 -7.14 12.21
C ARG A 43 14.22 -8.18 11.42
N CYS A 44 13.59 -8.99 10.56
CA CYS A 44 14.29 -9.96 9.69
C CYS A 44 14.72 -9.41 8.32
N GLY A 45 14.95 -8.11 8.19
CA GLY A 45 15.41 -7.51 6.93
C GLY A 45 14.35 -7.46 5.81
N THR A 46 13.07 -7.63 6.13
CA THR A 46 11.99 -7.51 5.14
C THR A 46 11.96 -6.14 4.45
N THR A 47 12.34 -5.07 5.15
CA THR A 47 12.43 -3.72 4.56
C THR A 47 13.51 -3.61 3.49
N ILE A 48 14.71 -4.16 3.71
CA ILE A 48 15.76 -4.10 2.68
C ILE A 48 15.42 -4.97 1.47
N LEU A 49 14.77 -6.13 1.70
CA LEU A 49 14.24 -6.96 0.62
C LEU A 49 13.19 -6.20 -0.20
N TYR A 50 12.27 -5.49 0.47
CA TYR A 50 11.26 -4.68 -0.18
C TYR A 50 11.91 -3.59 -1.05
N GLN A 51 12.89 -2.86 -0.49
CA GLN A 51 13.66 -1.83 -1.20
C GLN A 51 14.39 -2.36 -2.43
N ILE A 52 15.02 -3.53 -2.36
CA ILE A 52 15.71 -4.12 -3.52
C ILE A 52 14.70 -4.49 -4.61
N ILE A 53 13.62 -5.19 -4.24
CA ILE A 53 12.61 -5.65 -5.20
C ILE A 53 11.98 -4.47 -5.93
N THR A 54 11.61 -3.40 -5.22
CA THR A 54 10.96 -2.23 -5.82
C THR A 54 11.91 -1.31 -6.57
N ASN A 55 13.22 -1.44 -6.34
CA ASN A 55 14.23 -0.69 -7.07
C ASN A 55 14.64 -1.39 -8.38
N GLU A 56 14.79 -2.72 -8.34
CA GLU A 56 15.35 -3.51 -9.45
C GLU A 56 14.27 -4.07 -10.38
N LEU A 57 13.06 -4.33 -9.89
CA LEU A 57 11.99 -4.96 -10.67
C LEU A 57 10.89 -3.95 -11.02
N ARG A 58 10.26 -4.17 -12.18
CA ARG A 58 9.07 -3.42 -12.60
C ARG A 58 7.82 -3.94 -11.91
N VAL A 59 7.68 -3.62 -10.64
CA VAL A 59 6.52 -3.98 -9.81
C VAL A 59 5.75 -2.73 -9.41
N ASN A 60 4.42 -2.83 -9.31
CA ASN A 60 3.65 -1.80 -8.60
C ASN A 60 3.77 -2.09 -7.10
N TYR A 61 3.99 -1.06 -6.30
CA TYR A 61 4.16 -1.18 -4.85
C TYR A 61 3.57 0.03 -4.13
N PHE A 62 3.42 -0.06 -2.81
CA PHE A 62 3.03 1.09 -2.00
C PHE A 62 4.27 1.91 -1.66
N ASP A 63 4.28 3.17 -2.05
CA ASP A 63 5.28 4.16 -1.68
C ASP A 63 4.74 5.14 -0.62
N ASN A 64 5.61 6.02 -0.13
CA ASN A 64 5.24 7.05 0.84
C ASN A 64 4.18 8.04 0.32
N LEU A 65 4.02 8.20 -1.01
CA LEU A 65 2.97 9.01 -1.61
C LEU A 65 1.62 8.32 -1.53
N SER A 66 1.50 7.10 -2.05
CA SER A 66 0.28 6.28 -2.00
C SER A 66 -0.16 6.00 -0.56
N HIS A 67 0.78 5.91 0.39
CA HIS A 67 0.49 5.88 1.82
C HIS A 67 -0.42 7.03 2.29
N LEU A 68 -0.22 8.24 1.77
CA LEU A 68 -1.06 9.39 2.15
C LEU A 68 -2.52 9.21 1.72
N PHE A 69 -2.75 8.42 0.67
CA PHE A 69 -4.05 8.10 0.10
C PHE A 69 -4.53 6.71 0.54
N TYR A 70 -4.13 6.19 1.71
CA TYR A 70 -4.46 4.83 2.13
C TYR A 70 -5.96 4.46 2.11
N ARG A 71 -6.87 5.44 2.19
CA ARG A 71 -8.33 5.24 2.07
C ARG A 71 -8.84 5.16 0.62
N ASP A 72 -8.06 5.69 -0.31
CA ASP A 72 -8.32 5.77 -1.75
C ASP A 72 -7.10 5.24 -2.50
N ILE A 73 -6.62 4.05 -2.11
CA ILE A 73 -5.27 3.56 -2.44
C ILE A 73 -5.02 3.51 -3.95
N LEU A 74 -6.03 3.18 -4.76
CA LEU A 74 -5.91 3.14 -6.22
C LEU A 74 -5.57 4.52 -6.79
N VAL A 75 -6.14 5.59 -6.22
CA VAL A 75 -5.82 6.98 -6.60
C VAL A 75 -4.38 7.30 -6.23
N GLY A 76 -3.94 6.92 -5.04
CA GLY A 76 -2.57 7.11 -4.58
C GLY A 76 -1.54 6.42 -5.47
N VAL A 77 -1.77 5.15 -5.80
CA VAL A 77 -0.90 4.35 -6.67
C VAL A 77 -0.89 4.92 -8.10
N ALA A 78 -2.04 5.31 -8.64
CA ALA A 78 -2.10 5.93 -9.97
C ALA A 78 -1.36 7.28 -10.02
N LEU A 79 -1.48 8.09 -8.96
CA LEU A 79 -0.74 9.35 -8.83
C LEU A 79 0.77 9.11 -8.75
N SER A 80 1.21 8.17 -7.92
CA SER A 80 2.62 7.77 -7.82
C SER A 80 3.17 7.30 -9.16
N LYS A 81 2.48 6.38 -9.83
CA LYS A 81 2.88 5.88 -11.15
C LYS A 81 2.95 7.00 -12.20
N SER A 82 2.06 7.98 -12.16
CA SER A 82 2.10 9.13 -13.06
C SER A 82 3.32 10.02 -12.80
N LEU A 83 3.65 10.24 -11.53
CA LEU A 83 4.74 11.13 -11.11
C LEU A 83 6.13 10.49 -11.28
N TYR A 84 6.30 9.23 -10.91
CA TYR A 84 7.59 8.55 -10.86
C TYR A 84 7.79 7.52 -11.98
N ARG A 85 6.72 7.09 -12.66
CA ARG A 85 6.77 6.12 -13.77
C ARG A 85 7.48 4.83 -13.34
N GLU A 86 8.50 4.41 -14.09
CA GLU A 86 9.32 3.23 -13.81
C GLU A 86 10.69 3.60 -13.19
N ASN A 87 10.82 4.82 -12.65
CA ASN A 87 12.09 5.24 -12.06
C ASN A 87 12.33 4.51 -10.75
N ALA A 88 13.57 4.09 -10.53
CA ALA A 88 14.05 3.58 -9.26
C ALA A 88 13.95 4.64 -8.15
N HIS A 89 13.57 4.22 -6.94
CA HIS A 89 13.52 5.11 -5.78
C HIS A 89 14.89 5.34 -5.14
N ASN A 90 15.90 4.49 -5.45
CA ASN A 90 17.29 4.60 -5.00
C ASN A 90 17.45 4.78 -3.47
N CYS A 91 16.60 4.10 -2.70
CA CYS A 91 16.58 4.16 -1.24
C CYS A 91 16.80 2.77 -0.66
N PHE A 92 17.93 2.60 0.02
CA PHE A 92 18.34 1.34 0.68
C PHE A 92 18.57 1.54 2.19
N THR A 93 18.03 2.61 2.74
CA THR A 93 18.12 2.96 4.16
C THR A 93 16.74 3.01 4.77
N SER A 94 16.60 2.60 6.02
CA SER A 94 15.34 2.74 6.77
C SER A 94 15.63 2.96 8.25
N ASN A 95 14.73 3.65 8.94
CA ASN A 95 14.76 3.78 10.39
C ASN A 95 13.69 2.86 10.98
N LEU A 96 14.12 1.76 11.60
CA LEU A 96 13.23 0.74 12.15
C LEU A 96 12.17 0.19 11.16
N GLY A 97 12.47 0.21 9.86
CA GLY A 97 11.56 -0.22 8.79
C GLY A 97 10.81 0.92 8.10
N ASP A 98 10.86 2.13 8.67
CA ASP A 98 10.32 3.34 8.04
C ASP A 98 11.29 3.92 7.01
N THR A 99 10.78 4.22 5.82
CA THR A 99 11.54 4.82 4.71
C THR A 99 11.13 6.27 4.45
N SER A 100 10.31 6.89 5.31
CA SER A 100 9.78 8.25 5.12
C SER A 100 10.86 9.33 4.94
N SER A 101 12.06 9.10 5.45
CA SER A 101 13.24 9.97 5.27
C SER A 101 13.83 9.94 3.86
N CYS A 102 13.54 8.91 3.06
CA CYS A 102 13.99 8.76 1.67
C CYS A 102 13.10 9.47 0.64
N GLY A 103 12.02 10.13 1.08
CA GLY A 103 11.10 10.84 0.20
C GLY A 103 9.89 10.03 -0.23
N LEU A 104 9.08 10.63 -1.11
CA LEU A 104 7.71 10.17 -1.41
C LEU A 104 7.64 8.90 -2.26
N HIS A 105 8.65 8.60 -3.08
CA HIS A 105 8.69 7.39 -3.93
C HIS A 105 9.28 6.16 -3.21
N ALA A 106 9.85 6.35 -2.02
CA ALA A 106 10.43 5.24 -1.27
C ALA A 106 9.34 4.28 -0.76
N PRO A 107 9.64 2.97 -0.68
CA PRO A 107 8.66 1.94 -0.39
C PRO A 107 8.12 2.03 1.03
N SER A 108 6.81 1.91 1.17
CA SER A 108 6.06 2.03 2.41
C SER A 108 5.30 0.74 2.66
N GLU A 109 5.37 0.21 3.88
CA GLU A 109 4.53 -0.92 4.32
C GLU A 109 3.03 -0.58 4.29
N CYS A 110 2.69 0.71 4.26
CA CYS A 110 1.33 1.23 4.21
C CYS A 110 0.43 0.66 5.33
N GLY A 111 0.95 0.54 6.56
CA GLY A 111 0.21 0.03 7.72
C GLY A 111 -1.23 0.56 7.89
N PRO A 112 -1.51 1.88 7.68
CA PRO A 112 -2.87 2.39 7.73
C PRO A 112 -3.86 1.76 6.74
N PHE A 113 -3.39 1.34 5.55
CA PHE A 113 -4.21 0.65 4.55
C PHE A 113 -4.67 -0.72 5.07
N TRP A 114 -3.73 -1.52 5.58
CA TRP A 114 -4.06 -2.85 6.12
C TRP A 114 -5.03 -2.77 7.30
N ARG A 115 -4.88 -1.76 8.17
CA ARG A 115 -5.82 -1.49 9.28
C ARG A 115 -7.23 -1.10 8.86
N LEU A 116 -7.52 -0.94 7.55
CA LEU A 116 -8.90 -0.81 7.07
C LEU A 116 -9.63 -2.15 7.10
N PHE A 117 -8.90 -3.26 7.00
CA PHE A 117 -9.46 -4.62 6.90
C PHE A 117 -9.25 -5.46 8.17
N LEU A 118 -8.30 -5.05 9.01
CA LEU A 118 -7.94 -5.76 10.25
C LEU A 118 -8.62 -5.14 11.48
N PRO A 119 -8.97 -5.94 12.50
CA PRO A 119 -9.45 -5.45 13.79
C PRO A 119 -8.46 -4.46 14.42
N LYS A 120 -8.95 -3.30 14.85
CA LYS A 120 -8.10 -2.21 15.38
C LYS A 120 -7.56 -2.47 16.78
N GLU A 121 -8.28 -3.29 17.55
CA GLU A 121 -8.04 -3.49 18.98
C GLU A 121 -7.15 -4.71 19.27
N LYS A 122 -6.81 -5.49 18.22
CA LYS A 122 -6.02 -6.71 18.35
C LYS A 122 -4.59 -6.51 17.86
N HIS A 123 -3.64 -7.02 18.64
CA HIS A 123 -2.21 -7.05 18.29
C HIS A 123 -1.81 -8.31 17.51
N TYR A 124 -2.62 -9.36 17.61
CA TYR A 124 -2.44 -10.64 16.92
C TYR A 124 -3.83 -11.14 16.49
N LEU A 125 -3.89 -11.84 15.36
CA LEU A 125 -5.09 -12.48 14.84
C LEU A 125 -4.93 -13.98 14.94
N ASP A 126 -5.94 -14.64 15.49
CA ASP A 126 -6.04 -16.10 15.47
C ASP A 126 -7.00 -16.58 14.37
N GLU A 127 -7.16 -17.89 14.24
CA GLU A 127 -8.00 -18.51 13.21
C GLU A 127 -9.46 -18.07 13.29
N ASN A 128 -9.97 -17.74 14.49
CA ASN A 128 -11.35 -17.30 14.67
C ASN A 128 -11.57 -15.87 14.16
N ASP A 129 -10.51 -15.07 14.03
CA ASP A 129 -10.61 -13.71 13.51
C ASP A 129 -10.81 -13.67 12.00
N LEU A 130 -10.51 -14.76 11.29
CA LEU A 130 -10.59 -14.83 9.82
C LEU A 130 -12.00 -14.58 9.30
N GLU A 131 -13.04 -15.00 10.04
CA GLU A 131 -14.44 -14.79 9.67
C GLU A 131 -14.84 -13.30 9.71
N THR A 132 -14.13 -12.50 10.50
CA THR A 132 -14.39 -11.06 10.65
C THR A 132 -13.63 -10.21 9.62
N LEU A 133 -12.71 -10.83 8.87
CA LEU A 133 -11.91 -10.14 7.87
C LEU A 133 -12.72 -9.91 6.60
N HIS A 134 -12.59 -8.71 6.06
CA HIS A 134 -13.20 -8.33 4.79
C HIS A 134 -12.35 -8.84 3.60
N LEU A 135 -12.10 -10.15 3.55
CA LEU A 135 -11.20 -10.79 2.58
C LEU A 135 -11.61 -10.53 1.13
N GLU A 136 -12.91 -10.46 0.85
CA GLU A 136 -13.44 -10.17 -0.47
C GLU A 136 -13.03 -8.78 -0.98
N GLN A 137 -12.89 -7.80 -0.08
CA GLN A 137 -12.41 -6.47 -0.46
C GLN A 137 -10.92 -6.47 -0.80
N ILE A 138 -10.12 -7.22 -0.03
CA ILE A 138 -8.69 -7.39 -0.29
C ILE A 138 -8.51 -8.10 -1.64
N ARG A 139 -9.24 -9.21 -1.86
CA ARG A 139 -9.26 -9.93 -3.13
C ARG A 139 -9.61 -8.99 -4.27
N ARG A 140 -10.66 -8.19 -4.19
CA ARG A 140 -11.02 -7.25 -5.27
C ARG A 140 -9.93 -6.22 -5.63
N ILE A 141 -9.03 -5.89 -4.71
CA ILE A 141 -7.91 -4.97 -4.96
C ILE A 141 -6.73 -5.70 -5.63
N PHE A 142 -6.43 -6.91 -5.17
CA PHE A 142 -5.21 -7.65 -5.55
C PHE A 142 -5.42 -8.75 -6.59
N SER A 143 -6.62 -9.32 -6.69
CA SER A 143 -7.08 -10.22 -7.77
C SER A 143 -7.22 -9.45 -9.09
#